data_AF-A0A2N7QYJ2-F1
#
_entry.id   AF-A0A2N7QYJ2-F1
#
_cell.length_a   1.000
_cell.length_b   1.000
_cell.length_c   1.000
_cell.angle_alpha   90.00
_cell.angle_beta   90.00
_cell.angle_gamma   90.00
#
_symmetry.space_group_name_H-M   'P 1'
#
loop_
_entity.id
_entity.type
_entity.pdbx_description
1 polymer ?
#
loop_
_entity_poly.entity_id
_entity_poly.type
_entity_poly.pdbx_seq_one_letter_code
_entity_poly.pdbx_strand_id
1 'polypeptide(L)' 'MRLYTRVLIAAKPETYSQAETDELRSTIASAPGIEEIASVSKHFKGGYDVVVQLTEDSVESFLGFLWKAGYRSAI' A
#
# COMPACT_ATOMS: atom_id res chain seq x y z
N MET A 1 1.05 -0.57 21.23
CA MET A 1 2.30 -0.68 20.42
C MET A 1 1.92 -0.24 19.01
N ARG A 2 2.62 0.71 18.36
CA ARG A 2 2.23 1.14 17.01
C ARG A 2 2.72 0.12 15.99
N LEU A 3 1.80 -0.49 15.23
CA LEU A 3 2.10 -1.51 14.22
C LEU A 3 2.26 -0.83 12.86
N TYR A 4 3.52 -0.62 12.46
CA TYR A 4 3.85 -0.21 11.10
C TYR A 4 4.02 -1.46 10.23
N THR A 5 3.17 -1.57 9.20
CA THR A 5 3.20 -2.65 8.23
C THR A 5 3.80 -2.14 6.93
N ARG A 6 4.81 -2.87 6.43
CA ARG A 6 5.43 -2.60 5.13
C ARG A 6 4.83 -3.55 4.11
N VAL A 7 4.35 -3.01 2.99
CA VAL A 7 3.72 -3.77 1.92
C VAL A 7 4.38 -3.41 0.59
N LEU A 8 4.78 -4.45 -0.13
CA LEU A 8 5.30 -4.31 -1.49
C LEU A 8 4.17 -4.47 -2.49
N ILE A 9 3.90 -3.44 -3.27
CA ILE A 9 2.82 -3.43 -4.27
C ILE A 9 3.43 -3.50 -5.67
N ALA A 10 3.04 -4.50 -6.46
CA ALA A 10 3.49 -4.59 -7.86
C ALA A 10 2.97 -3.38 -8.66
N ALA A 11 3.88 -2.69 -9.36
CA ALA A 11 3.51 -1.59 -10.26
C ALA A 11 2.95 -2.14 -11.57
N LYS A 12 2.05 -1.37 -12.22
CA LYS A 12 1.66 -1.67 -13.59
C LYS A 12 2.88 -1.50 -14.51
N PRO A 13 3.00 -2.29 -15.58
CA PRO A 13 4.23 -2.40 -16.35
C PRO A 13 4.70 -1.11 -17.07
N GLU A 14 3.91 -0.03 -17.12
CA GLU A 14 4.17 1.03 -18.10
C GLU A 14 4.59 2.41 -17.61
N THR A 15 4.39 2.89 -16.36
CA THR A 15 5.01 4.19 -16.01
C THR A 15 5.04 4.49 -14.51
N TYR A 16 6.20 4.36 -13.86
CA TYR A 16 6.40 4.89 -12.49
C TYR A 16 6.30 6.42 -12.45
N SER A 17 5.08 6.94 -12.42
CA SER A 17 4.79 8.36 -12.42
C SER A 17 4.45 8.87 -11.01
N GLN A 18 4.54 10.18 -10.83
CA GLN A 18 4.05 10.81 -9.61
C GLN A 18 2.53 10.59 -9.47
N ALA A 19 1.80 10.64 -10.59
CA ALA A 19 0.36 10.39 -10.63
C ALA A 19 -0.02 8.98 -10.12
N GLU A 20 0.71 7.93 -10.51
CA GLU A 20 0.48 6.58 -9.96
C GLU A 20 0.76 6.51 -8.46
N THR A 21 1.77 7.24 -7.98
CA THR A 21 2.09 7.30 -6.55
C THR A 21 0.95 7.97 -5.77
N ASP A 22 0.39 9.05 -6.31
CA ASP A 22 -0.73 9.78 -5.70
C ASP A 22 -2.03 8.97 -5.76
N GLU A 23 -2.30 8.26 -6.86
CA GLU A 23 -3.43 7.33 -6.99
C GLU A 23 -3.31 6.17 -5.99
N LEU A 24 -2.12 5.59 -5.87
CA LEU A 24 -1.84 4.53 -4.91
C LEU A 24 -2.05 5.02 -3.48
N ARG A 25 -1.53 6.21 -3.16
CA ARG A 25 -1.70 6.83 -1.84
C ARG A 25 -3.18 7.08 -1.54
N SER A 26 -3.94 7.59 -2.50
CA SER A 26 -5.38 7.82 -2.35
C SER A 26 -6.16 6.52 -2.15
N THR A 27 -5.79 5.47 -2.88
CA THR A 27 -6.39 4.13 -2.75
C THR A 27 -6.12 3.55 -1.37
N ILE A 28 -4.86 3.61 -0.91
CA ILE A 28 -4.45 3.11 0.41
C ILE A 28 -5.09 3.93 1.53
N ALA A 29 -5.21 5.26 1.38
CA ALA A 29 -5.89 6.10 2.36
C ALA A 29 -7.37 5.75 2.53
N SER A 30 -7.97 5.14 1.51
CA SER A 30 -9.37 4.68 1.53
C SER A 30 -9.51 3.24 2.06
N ALA A 31 -8.40 2.57 2.39
CA ALA A 31 -8.42 1.19 2.85
C ALA A 31 -8.87 1.10 4.32
N PRO A 32 -9.59 0.03 4.69
CA PRO A 32 -10.11 -0.12 6.04
C PRO A 32 -9.00 -0.24 7.08
N GLY A 33 -9.14 0.49 8.19
CA GLY A 33 -8.25 0.38 9.34
C GLY A 33 -6.88 1.03 9.19
N ILE A 34 -6.67 1.84 8.14
CA ILE A 34 -5.53 2.74 7.99
C ILE A 34 -5.66 3.90 8.99
N GLU A 35 -4.64 4.06 9.83
CA GLU A 35 -4.49 5.23 10.68
C GLU A 35 -3.59 6.29 10.03
N GLU A 36 -2.49 5.84 9.41
CA GLU A 36 -1.48 6.72 8.84
C GLU A 36 -0.78 6.05 7.65
N ILE A 37 -0.42 6.83 6.62
CA ILE A 37 0.51 6.41 5.57
C ILE A 37 1.86 7.07 5.85
N ALA A 38 2.78 6.31 6.41
CA ALA A 38 4.10 6.80 6.80
C ALA A 38 5.01 7.07 5.59
N SER A 39 4.94 6.21 4.56
CA SER A 39 5.74 6.39 3.34
C SER A 39 5.14 5.63 2.15
N VAL A 40 5.30 6.20 0.96
CA VAL A 40 5.10 5.52 -0.33
C VAL A 40 6.31 5.86 -1.18
N SER A 41 7.10 4.85 -1.53
CA SER A 41 8.33 5.03 -2.30
C SER A 41 8.47 3.96 -3.38
N LYS A 42 9.32 4.18 -4.38
CA LYS A 42 9.55 3.19 -5.43
C LYS A 42 10.49 2.11 -4.92
N HIS A 43 10.12 0.85 -5.11
CA HIS A 43 10.98 -0.26 -4.73
C HIS A 43 12.04 -0.51 -5.83
N PHE A 44 13.29 -0.75 -5.44
CA PHE A 44 14.43 -0.86 -6.37
C PHE A 44 14.34 -2.05 -7.33
N LYS A 45 13.61 -3.11 -6.97
CA LYS A 45 13.31 -4.27 -7.85
C LYS A 45 12.05 -4.09 -8.69
N GLY A 46 11.44 -2.91 -8.65
CA GLY A 46 10.13 -2.62 -9.22
C GLY A 46 9.01 -2.74 -8.19
N GLY A 47 7.90 -2.06 -8.48
CA GLY A 47 6.78 -1.86 -7.56
C GLY A 47 6.93 -0.64 -6.65
N TYR A 48 6.06 -0.61 -5.64
CA TYR A 48 5.99 0.42 -4.61
C TYR A 48 6.22 -0.21 -3.24
N ASP A 49 7.00 0.49 -2.44
CA ASP A 49 7.17 0.24 -1.03
C ASP A 49 6.25 1.16 -0.25
N VAL A 50 5.28 0.58 0.45
CA VAL A 50 4.29 1.32 1.22
C VAL A 50 4.43 0.96 2.68
N VAL A 51 4.64 1.96 3.52
CA VAL A 51 4.64 1.80 4.97
C VAL A 51 3.39 2.47 5.51
N VAL A 52 2.53 1.68 6.14
CA VAL A 52 1.26 2.12 6.71
C VAL A 52 1.15 1.73 8.17
N GLN A 53 0.48 2.58 8.94
CA GLN A 53 0.02 2.23 10.27
C GLN A 53 -1.40 1.69 10.16
N LEU A 54 -1.60 0.47 10.65
CA LEU A 54 -2.89 -0.19 10.71
C LEU A 54 -3.33 -0.35 12.16
N THR A 55 -4.65 -0.35 12.38
CA THR A 55 -5.24 -0.81 13.63
C THR A 55 -4.99 -2.31 13.83
N GLU A 56 -4.93 -2.77 15.09
CA GLU A 56 -4.47 -4.13 15.49
C GLU A 56 -5.14 -5.27 14.69
N ASP A 57 -6.43 -5.16 14.39
CA ASP A 57 -7.22 -6.21 13.73
C ASP A 57 -7.49 -5.97 12.24
N SER A 58 -6.86 -4.97 11.62
CA SER A 58 -7.21 -4.55 10.25
C SER A 58 -6.29 -5.07 9.16
N VAL A 59 -5.25 -5.84 9.50
CA VAL A 59 -4.27 -6.36 8.53
C VAL A 59 -4.93 -7.21 7.45
N GLU A 60 -5.79 -8.16 7.82
CA GLU A 60 -6.48 -9.03 6.84
C GLU A 60 -7.45 -8.24 5.97
N SER A 61 -8.19 -7.30 6.56
CA SER A 61 -9.13 -6.43 5.84
C SER A 61 -8.40 -5.52 4.84
N PHE A 62 -7.24 -5.00 5.23
CA PHE A 62 -6.37 -4.18 4.38
C PHE A 62 -5.82 -4.98 3.19
N LEU A 63 -5.29 -6.19 3.43
CA LEU A 63 -4.80 -7.06 2.36
C LEU A 63 -5.93 -7.48 1.40
N GLY A 64 -7.11 -7.81 1.94
CA GLY A 64 -8.29 -8.12 1.15
C GLY A 64 -8.77 -6.94 0.30
N PHE A 65 -8.68 -5.71 0.82
CA PHE A 65 -8.96 -4.49 0.06
C PHE A 65 -7.98 -4.31 -1.11
N LEU A 66 -6.68 -4.46 -0.87
CA LEU A 66 -5.67 -4.36 -1.92
C LEU A 66 -5.90 -5.37 -3.05
N TRP A 67 -6.20 -6.63 -2.71
CA TRP A 67 -6.53 -7.65 -3.70
C TRP A 67 -7.78 -7.31 -4.52
N LYS A 68 -8.85 -6.80 -3.87
CA LYS A 68 -10.06 -6.36 -4.58
C LYS A 68 -9.80 -5.17 -5.51
N ALA A 69 -8.89 -4.27 -5.13
CA ALA A 69 -8.43 -3.16 -5.95
C ALA A 69 -7.47 -3.59 -7.08
N GLY A 70 -7.14 -4.88 -7.19
CA GLY A 70 -6.27 -5.42 -8.23
C GLY A 70 -4.78 -5.29 -7.93
N TYR A 71 -4.41 -4.82 -6.75
CA TYR A 71 -3.02 -4.76 -6.31
C TYR A 71 -2.58 -6.12 -5.76
N ARG A 72 -1.31 -6.46 -5.97
CA ARG A 72 -0.69 -7.63 -5.35
C ARG A 72 0.32 -7.18 -4.31
N SER A 73 0.11 -7.62 -3.07
CA SER A 73 1.01 -7.45 -1.96
C SER A 73 1.98 -8.62 -1.86
N ALA A 74 3.28 -8.35 -1.67
CA ALA A 74 4.22 -9.29 -1.09
C ALA A 74 4.51 -8.87 0.36
N ILE A 75 4.40 -9.82 1.29
CA ILE A 75 4.69 -9.67 2.72
C ILE A 75 6.05 -10.33 2.98
#